data_AF-A0A1F7UT35-F1
#
_entry.id   AF-A0A1F7UT35-F1
#
_cell.length_a   1.000
_cell.length_b   1.000
_cell.length_c   1.000
_cell.angle_alpha   90.00
_cell.angle_beta   90.00
_cell.angle_gamma   90.00
#
_symmetry.space_group_name_H-M   'P 1'
#
loop_
_entity.id
_entity.type
_entity.pdbx_description
1 polymer ?
#
loop_
_entity_poly.entity_id
_entity_poly.type
_entity_poly.pdbx_seq_one_letter_code
_entity_poly.pdbx_strand_id
1 'polypeptide(L)'
;MRGTQFRIWATQKLKEYIIKGFVMDDERLENGKVAKTYFQEWEERIRKIRTSEANFYQKVRDVFATSVDYNPKADYAQKFFCGSAKC
;
A
#
# COMPACT_ATOMS: atom_id res chain seq x y z
N MET A 1 -5.08 -22.29 -32.39
CA MET A 1 -4.14 -21.24 -31.94
C MET A 1 -4.38 -20.78 -30.49
N ARG A 2 -4.61 -21.68 -29.53
CA ARG A 2 -4.83 -21.30 -28.10
C ARG A 2 -3.53 -20.86 -27.39
N GLY A 3 -2.38 -21.42 -27.77
CA GLY A 3 -1.09 -21.12 -27.13
C GLY A 3 -0.55 -19.72 -27.43
N THR A 4 -0.94 -19.09 -28.54
CA THR A 4 -0.56 -17.70 -28.84
C THR A 4 -1.35 -16.74 -27.98
N GLN A 5 -2.66 -16.97 -27.82
CA GLN A 5 -3.54 -16.16 -26.98
C GLN A 5 -3.11 -16.19 -25.51
N PHE A 6 -2.76 -17.37 -24.99
CA PHE A 6 -2.24 -17.49 -23.62
C PHE A 6 -0.95 -16.69 -23.42
N ARG A 7 -0.02 -16.74 -24.37
CA ARG A 7 1.24 -15.98 -24.29
C ARG A 7 1.00 -14.48 -24.26
N ILE A 8 0.13 -13.97 -25.14
CA ILE A 8 -0.24 -12.55 -25.16
C ILE A 8 -0.84 -12.13 -23.80
N TRP A 9 -1.81 -12.90 -23.31
CA TRP A 9 -2.45 -12.65 -22.00
C TRP A 9 -1.44 -12.70 -20.84
N ALA A 10 -0.58 -13.71 -20.80
CA ALA A 10 0.42 -13.89 -19.75
C ALA A 10 1.44 -12.75 -19.76
N THR A 11 1.91 -12.33 -20.94
CA THR A 11 2.84 -11.19 -21.07
C THR A 11 2.20 -9.89 -20.59
N GLN A 12 0.92 -9.65 -20.86
CA GLN A 12 0.20 -8.48 -20.34
C GLN A 12 0.13 -8.48 -18.81
N LYS A 13 -0.25 -9.61 -18.21
CA LYS A 13 -0.33 -9.74 -16.75
C LYS A 13 1.04 -9.66 -16.05
N LEU A 14 2.09 -10.24 -16.65
CA LEU A 14 3.45 -10.11 -16.15
C LEU A 14 3.96 -8.67 -16.21
N LYS A 15 3.68 -7.95 -17.31
CA LYS A 15 4.05 -6.54 -17.44
C LYS A 15 3.36 -5.69 -16.37
N GLU A 16 2.08 -5.93 -16.13
CA GLU A 16 1.32 -5.28 -15.07
C GLU A 16 1.94 -5.54 -13.69
N TYR A 17 2.29 -6.79 -13.38
CA TYR A 17 2.94 -7.16 -12.14
C TYR A 17 4.28 -6.44 -11.93
N ILE A 18 5.11 -6.37 -12.97
CA ILE A 18 6.44 -5.75 -12.89
C ILE A 18 6.32 -4.23 -12.65
N ILE A 19 5.36 -3.57 -13.28
CA ILE A 19 5.19 -2.11 -13.17
C ILE A 19 4.50 -1.72 -11.86
N LYS A 20 3.40 -2.40 -11.51
CA LYS A 20 2.56 -2.03 -10.35
C LYS A 20 2.93 -2.77 -9.07
N GLY A 21 3.62 -3.91 -9.17
CA GLY A 21 3.92 -4.80 -8.04
C GLY A 21 2.78 -5.77 -7.67
N PHE A 22 1.62 -5.69 -8.34
CA PHE A 22 0.49 -6.58 -8.12
C PHE A 22 -0.34 -6.75 -9.41
N VAL A 23 -1.15 -7.80 -9.44
CA VAL A 23 -2.13 -8.07 -10.50
C VAL A 23 -3.46 -8.39 -9.83
N MET A 24 -4.54 -7.81 -10.33
CA MET A 24 -5.89 -8.04 -9.87
C MET A 24 -6.80 -8.33 -11.06
N ASP A 25 -7.89 -9.06 -10.82
CA ASP A 25 -8.91 -9.39 -11.80
C ASP A 25 -10.21 -8.72 -11.37
N ASP A 26 -10.35 -7.44 -11.76
CA ASP A 26 -11.42 -6.56 -11.32
C ASP A 26 -12.80 -7.06 -11.78
N GLU A 27 -12.92 -7.56 -13.02
CA GLU A 27 -14.16 -8.14 -13.52
C GLU A 27 -14.61 -9.32 -12.67
N ARG A 28 -13.68 -10.20 -12.28
CA ARG A 28 -14.04 -11.36 -11.43
C ARG A 28 -14.45 -10.92 -10.03
N LEU A 29 -13.86 -9.84 -9.52
CA LEU A 29 -14.17 -9.25 -8.21
C LEU A 29 -15.55 -8.62 -8.18
N GLU A 30 -15.87 -7.77 -9.17
CA GLU A 30 -17.15 -7.10 -9.29
C GLU A 30 -18.31 -8.10 -9.41
N ASN A 31 -18.08 -9.21 -10.11
CA ASN A 31 -19.07 -10.27 -10.29
C ASN A 31 -19.25 -11.17 -9.05
N GLY A 32 -18.53 -10.93 -7.94
CA GLY A 32 -18.66 -11.70 -6.70
C GLY A 32 -18.24 -13.17 -6.82
N LYS A 33 -17.51 -13.54 -7.88
CA LYS A 33 -17.05 -14.92 -8.14
C LYS A 33 -15.71 -15.25 -7.47
N VAL A 34 -15.29 -14.40 -6.53
CA VAL A 34 -14.08 -14.59 -5.75
C VAL A 34 -14.45 -15.21 -4.41
N ALA A 35 -13.70 -16.23 -4.00
CA ALA A 35 -13.94 -16.85 -2.69
C ALA A 35 -13.70 -15.80 -1.60
N LYS A 36 -14.62 -15.73 -0.62
CA LYS A 36 -14.58 -14.76 0.48
C LYS A 36 -13.23 -14.73 1.21
N THR A 37 -12.54 -15.87 1.26
CA THR A 37 -11.19 -16.03 1.84
C THR A 37 -10.15 -15.13 1.17
N TYR A 38 -10.12 -15.05 -0.16
CA TYR A 38 -9.14 -14.20 -0.87
C TYR A 38 -9.40 -12.71 -0.66
N PHE A 39 -10.67 -12.33 -0.54
CA PHE A 39 -11.03 -10.94 -0.23
C PHE A 39 -10.51 -10.52 1.15
N GLN A 40 -10.73 -11.38 2.17
CA GLN A 40 -10.21 -11.14 3.52
C GLN A 40 -8.67 -11.06 3.55
N GLU A 41 -7.98 -11.94 2.82
CA GLU A 41 -6.51 -11.88 2.70
C GLU A 41 -6.03 -10.54 2.12
N TRP A 42 -6.71 -9.99 1.10
CA TRP A 42 -6.34 -8.69 0.55
C TRP A 42 -6.62 -7.54 1.52
N GLU A 43 -7.76 -7.56 2.21
CA GLU A 43 -8.06 -6.57 3.25
C GLU A 43 -6.98 -6.57 4.34
N GLU A 44 -6.53 -7.75 4.78
CA GLU A 44 -5.46 -7.88 5.76
C GLU A 44 -4.12 -7.35 5.22
N ARG A 45 -3.78 -7.64 3.96
CA ARG A 45 -2.56 -7.10 3.33
C ARG A 45 -2.60 -5.57 3.25
N ILE A 46 -3.73 -4.98 2.86
CA ILE A 46 -3.91 -3.52 2.82
C ILE A 46 -3.79 -2.93 4.23
N ARG A 47 -4.44 -3.55 5.23
CA ARG A 47 -4.32 -3.12 6.64
C ARG A 47 -2.87 -3.17 7.11
N LYS A 48 -2.14 -4.24 6.79
CA LYS A 48 -0.72 -4.40 7.14
C LYS A 48 0.17 -3.33 6.50
N ILE A 49 -0.05 -3.01 5.22
CA ILE A 49 0.67 -1.93 4.52
C ILE A 49 0.43 -0.59 5.23
N ARG A 50 -0.82 -0.25 5.54
CA ARG A 50 -1.16 1.01 6.25
C ARG A 50 -0.56 1.08 7.64
N THR A 51 -0.60 -0.01 8.42
CA THR A 51 0.06 -0.06 9.73
C THR A 51 1.57 0.10 9.59
N SER A 52 2.18 -0.48 8.55
CA SER A 52 3.62 -0.31 8.30
C SER A 52 3.98 1.12 7.91
N GLU A 53 3.13 1.83 7.17
CA GLU A 53 3.32 3.25 6.86
C GLU A 53 3.23 4.11 8.11
N ALA A 54 2.24 3.87 8.98
CA ALA A 54 2.14 4.57 10.26
C ALA A 54 3.40 4.35 11.13
N ASN A 55 3.89 3.12 11.20
CA ASN A 55 5.14 2.79 11.88
C ASN A 55 6.36 3.45 11.22
N PHE A 56 6.36 3.58 9.88
CA PHE A 56 7.40 4.29 9.14
C PHE A 56 7.40 5.79 9.49
N TYR A 57 6.24 6.44 9.50
CA TYR A 57 6.12 7.84 9.92
C TYR A 57 6.53 8.05 11.38
N GLN A 58 6.22 7.11 12.27
CA GLN A 58 6.69 7.13 13.65
C GLN A 58 8.22 7.05 13.73
N LYS A 59 8.84 6.13 12.99
CA LYS A 59 10.30 6.00 12.95
C LYS A 59 11.00 7.23 12.38
N VAL A 60 10.42 7.83 11.33
CA VAL A 60 10.89 9.11 10.77
C VAL A 60 10.82 10.21 11.85
N ARG A 61 9.71 10.32 12.58
CA ARG A 61 9.56 11.26 13.69
C ARG A 61 10.60 11.04 14.78
N ASP A 62 10.86 9.80 15.17
CA ASP A 62 11.84 9.47 16.22
C ASP A 62 13.26 9.89 15.82
N VAL A 63 13.65 9.68 14.56
CA VAL A 63 14.96 10.15 14.03
C VAL A 63 15.04 11.67 13.99
N PHE A 64 13.96 12.34 13.56
CA PHE A 64 13.90 13.80 13.58
C PHE A 64 13.98 14.37 15.00
N ALA A 65 13.40 13.68 16.00
CA ALA A 65 13.47 14.10 17.39
C ALA A 65 14.89 14.08 17.97
N THR A 66 15.80 13.28 17.41
CA THR A 66 17.22 13.23 17.80
C THR A 66 18.06 14.35 17.19
N SER A 67 17.51 15.13 16.26
CA SER A 67 18.23 16.26 15.68
C SER A 67 18.29 17.45 16.65
N VAL A 68 19.44 18.10 16.72
CA VAL A 68 19.78 19.13 17.72
C VAL A 68 18.85 20.37 17.65
N ASP A 69 18.24 20.61 16.49
CA ASP A 69 17.40 21.78 16.22
C ASP A 69 15.88 21.48 16.25
N TYR A 70 15.47 20.29 16.72
CA TYR A 70 14.07 19.90 16.74
C TYR A 70 13.32 20.46 17.94
N ASN A 71 12.37 21.37 17.69
CA ASN A 71 11.42 21.84 18.69
C ASN A 71 10.02 21.22 18.46
N PRO A 72 9.58 20.25 19.29
CA PRO A 72 8.28 19.58 19.14
C PRO A 72 7.06 20.51 19.34
N LYS A 73 7.27 21.73 19.87
CA LYS A 73 6.23 22.77 20.01
C LYS A 73 6.21 23.76 18.83
N ALA A 74 7.12 23.62 17.88
CA ALA A 74 7.15 24.51 16.75
C ALA A 74 5.96 24.26 15.81
N ASP A 75 5.34 25.34 15.37
CA ASP A 75 4.10 25.34 14.61
C ASP A 75 4.25 24.61 13.25
N TYR A 76 5.46 24.62 12.67
CA TYR A 76 5.79 23.86 11.46
C TYR A 76 5.83 22.34 11.69
N ALA A 77 6.35 21.89 12.83
CA ALA A 77 6.44 20.47 13.17
C ALA A 77 5.05 19.89 13.50
N GLN A 78 4.23 20.65 14.23
CA GLN A 78 2.83 20.25 14.46
C GLN A 78 2.04 20.17 13.16
N LYS A 79 2.13 21.16 12.27
CA LYS A 79 1.42 21.12 10.98
C LYS A 79 1.87 19.97 10.07
N PHE A 80 3.14 19.58 10.12
CA PHE A 80 3.68 18.49 9.31
C PHE A 80 3.24 17.08 9.81
N PHE A 81 3.17 16.86 11.13
CA PHE A 81 2.86 15.55 11.72
C PHE A 81 1.40 15.38 12.19
N CYS A 82 0.64 16.46 12.37
CA CYS A 82 -0.77 16.41 12.80
C CYS A 82 -1.72 15.93 11.68
N GLY A 83 -1.26 15.88 10.43
CA GLY A 83 -2.03 15.35 9.30
C GLY A 83 -2.10 13.81 9.24
N SER A 84 -1.22 13.08 9.94
CA SER A 84 -1.07 11.63 9.78
C SER A 84 -1.62 10.76 10.92
N ALA A 85 -2.04 11.35 12.03
CA ALA A 85 -2.70 10.62 13.11
C ALA A 85 -3.56 11.58 13.92
N LYS A 86 -4.80 11.19 14.22
CA LYS A 86 -5.67 11.87 15.18
C LYS A 86 -4.86 12.18 16.45
N CYS A 87 -4.89 13.44 16.86
CA CYS A 87 -4.50 13.89 18.19
C CYS A 87 -5.24 13.11 19.28
#